data_AF-A0A7U3YLM5-F1
#
_entry.id   AF-A0A7U3YLM5-F1
#
_cell.length_a   1.000
_cell.length_b   1.000
_cell.length_c   1.000
_cell.angle_alpha   90.00
_cell.angle_beta   90.00
_cell.angle_gamma   90.00
#
_symmetry.space_group_name_H-M   'P 1'
#
loop_
_entity.id
_entity.type
_entity.pdbx_description
1 polymer ?
#
loop_
_entity_poly.entity_id
_entity_poly.type
_entity_poly.pdbx_seq_one_letter_code
_entity_poly.pdbx_strand_id
1 'polypeptide(L)'
;MLQDYFEGGYNRRDLAELMKVHFKTLGDKGTAYWDLLADHTATKIREIGRVSGYEKAGIEVVRVKARLDSKTSETCRRLHGTVIAVMDLRRQVEQYMAACESGSKEKIKAAWPWWSDAQAENLTSQNAINRQVARGKIGLPPYHARCRTITVAEFFAQAGDNSDGSAPTTGPEPSKNQPPLGRIRNYADVERVIVSKLGHLGGDNPIRIAKAERGMHGSFMWTYSSGDVYFSTTKTWVSYTEATGIPVTVKWSPAGAMMDAFIKINRGEQLTFLEEYALESLWHEIQHNRQNAGVSIGIGKKSQRRMLMEVVNQWTARRTYPAVLKELGIEPVHMEMVKAQGLGYRGWIRNFDTLLAKLGISDDNILEQLVQINEGVNRWNFKAPVTDMLFRAQQTSADRSDIGKAIDALDDDVKFNQLLARVTP
;
A
#
# COMPACT_ATOMS: atom_id res chain seq x y z
N MET A 1 -13.71 33.33 12.88
CA MET A 1 -14.74 32.57 13.64
C MET A 1 -14.27 31.18 14.07
N LEU A 2 -14.12 30.21 13.16
CA LEU A 2 -13.77 28.83 13.57
C LEU A 2 -12.34 28.73 14.10
N GLN A 3 -11.40 29.46 13.49
CA GLN A 3 -10.04 29.58 14.00
C GLN A 3 -10.03 30.16 15.43
N ASP A 4 -10.72 31.29 15.62
CA ASP A 4 -10.88 31.90 16.95
C ASP A 4 -11.48 30.94 17.97
N TYR A 5 -12.50 30.15 17.59
CA TYR A 5 -13.09 29.12 18.47
C TYR A 5 -12.07 28.09 18.96
N PHE A 6 -11.20 27.59 18.09
CA PHE A 6 -10.22 26.56 18.44
C PHE A 6 -8.98 27.11 19.16
N GLU A 7 -8.55 28.32 18.82
CA GLU A 7 -7.36 28.95 19.40
C GLU A 7 -7.68 29.70 20.70
N GLY A 8 -8.90 30.24 20.84
CA GLY A 8 -9.32 31.10 21.94
C GLY A 8 -9.96 30.39 23.14
N GLY A 9 -10.06 29.06 23.14
CA GLY A 9 -10.60 28.30 24.28
C GLY A 9 -12.13 28.45 24.48
N TYR A 10 -12.86 28.86 23.45
CA TYR A 10 -14.30 29.09 23.50
C TYR A 10 -15.09 27.79 23.69
N ASN A 11 -16.19 27.86 24.44
CA ASN A 11 -17.12 26.76 24.61
C ASN A 11 -18.21 26.76 23.52
N ARG A 12 -19.05 25.72 23.46
CA ARG A 12 -20.06 25.58 22.40
C ARG A 12 -21.14 26.65 22.39
N ARG A 13 -21.47 27.25 23.54
CA ARG A 13 -22.40 28.39 23.62
C ARG A 13 -21.78 29.64 23.01
N ASP A 14 -20.49 29.86 23.29
CA ASP A 14 -19.75 30.98 22.70
C ASP A 14 -19.69 30.84 21.17
N LEU A 15 -19.51 29.61 20.66
CA LEU A 15 -19.58 29.33 19.22
C LEU A 15 -20.96 29.65 18.62
N ALA A 16 -22.04 29.35 19.33
CA ALA A 16 -23.40 29.66 18.87
C ALA A 16 -23.63 31.18 18.76
N GLU A 17 -23.17 31.95 19.74
CA GLU A 17 -23.23 33.42 19.70
C GLU A 17 -22.34 34.00 18.59
N LEU A 18 -21.12 33.49 18.41
CA LEU A 18 -20.25 33.87 17.31
C LEU A 18 -20.91 33.58 15.95
N MET A 19 -21.54 32.42 15.78
CA MET A 19 -22.26 32.07 14.55
C MET A 19 -23.43 33.01 14.29
N LYS A 20 -24.20 33.37 15.32
CA LYS A 20 -25.31 34.33 15.20
C LYS A 20 -24.84 35.69 14.69
N VAL A 21 -23.70 36.18 15.21
CA VAL A 21 -23.09 37.44 14.75
C VAL A 21 -22.59 37.34 13.30
N HIS A 22 -21.82 36.28 13.00
CA HIS A 22 -21.21 36.10 11.67
C HIS A 22 -22.23 35.80 10.56
N PHE A 23 -23.34 35.13 10.89
CA PHE A 23 -24.38 34.75 9.95
C PHE A 23 -25.68 35.53 10.13
N LYS A 24 -25.60 36.79 10.57
CA LYS A 24 -26.77 37.69 10.75
C LYS A 24 -27.66 37.79 9.50
N THR A 25 -27.11 37.55 8.32
CA THR A 25 -27.82 37.56 7.04
C THR A 25 -28.79 36.38 6.86
N LEU A 26 -28.74 35.35 7.71
CA LEU A 26 -29.68 34.22 7.70
C LEU A 26 -31.06 34.54 8.32
N GLY A 27 -31.26 35.78 8.78
CA GLY A 27 -32.49 36.27 9.40
C GLY A 27 -32.62 35.88 10.88
N ASP A 28 -33.75 36.24 11.49
CA ASP A 28 -34.03 35.95 12.89
C ASP A 28 -34.27 34.45 13.10
N LYS A 29 -33.23 33.77 13.58
CA LYS A 29 -33.29 32.38 14.04
C LYS A 29 -33.23 32.35 15.56
N GLY A 30 -34.09 31.54 16.18
CA GLY A 30 -34.10 31.34 17.62
C GLY A 30 -32.85 30.63 18.14
N THR A 31 -32.55 30.76 19.43
CA THR A 31 -31.35 30.21 20.08
C THR A 31 -31.12 28.73 19.80
N ALA A 32 -32.20 27.92 19.80
CA ALA A 32 -32.11 26.49 19.53
C ALA A 32 -31.51 26.14 18.15
N TYR A 33 -31.70 27.01 17.14
CA TYR A 33 -31.10 26.83 15.82
C TYR A 33 -29.58 27.02 15.87
N TRP A 34 -29.12 28.07 16.54
CA TRP A 34 -27.70 28.39 16.66
C TRP A 34 -26.97 27.36 17.51
N ASP A 35 -27.58 26.91 18.61
CA ASP A 35 -27.06 25.82 19.44
C ASP A 35 -26.86 24.54 18.62
N LEU A 36 -27.86 24.18 17.81
CA LEU A 36 -27.78 22.99 16.96
C LEU A 36 -26.69 23.12 15.90
N LEU A 37 -26.57 24.30 15.27
CA LEU A 37 -25.57 24.56 14.26
C LEU A 37 -24.15 24.52 14.86
N ALA A 38 -23.96 25.10 16.04
CA ALA A 38 -22.70 25.07 16.77
C ALA A 38 -22.32 23.64 17.18
N ASP A 39 -23.24 22.88 17.79
CA ASP A 39 -23.03 21.47 18.17
C ASP A 39 -22.61 20.62 16.96
N HIS A 40 -23.35 20.75 15.85
CA HIS A 40 -23.10 20.02 14.62
C HIS A 40 -21.73 20.36 14.02
N THR A 41 -21.41 21.64 13.93
CA THR A 41 -20.17 22.13 13.32
C THR A 41 -18.96 21.77 14.16
N ALA A 42 -19.04 21.95 15.49
CA ALA A 42 -17.97 21.58 16.41
C ALA A 42 -17.68 20.07 16.38
N THR A 43 -18.72 19.24 16.26
CA THR A 43 -18.56 17.78 16.14
C THR A 43 -17.92 17.41 14.81
N LYS A 44 -18.41 17.98 13.71
CA LYS A 44 -17.87 17.70 12.37
C LYS A 44 -16.38 18.07 12.26
N ILE A 45 -16.00 19.25 12.73
CA ILE A 45 -14.60 19.69 12.67
C ILE A 45 -13.72 18.83 13.58
N ARG A 46 -14.21 18.44 14.77
CA ARG A 46 -13.49 17.50 15.63
C ARG A 46 -13.23 16.18 14.93
N GLU A 47 -14.20 15.62 14.22
CA GLU A 47 -14.04 14.38 13.48
C GLU A 47 -13.08 14.53 12.28
N ILE A 48 -13.13 15.65 11.55
CA ILE A 48 -12.12 15.97 10.52
C ILE A 48 -10.70 16.04 11.12
N GLY A 49 -10.58 16.70 12.28
CA GLY A 49 -9.34 16.78 13.04
C GLY A 49 -8.87 15.41 13.51
N ARG A 50 -9.79 14.55 13.97
CA ARG A 50 -9.50 13.17 14.37
C ARG A 50 -9.01 12.32 13.21
N VAL A 51 -9.62 12.39 12.03
CA VAL A 51 -9.09 11.71 10.83
C VAL A 51 -7.65 12.12 10.57
N SER A 52 -7.38 13.43 10.63
CA SER A 52 -6.01 13.93 10.48
C SER A 52 -5.09 13.47 11.61
N GLY A 53 -5.60 13.30 12.83
CA GLY A 53 -4.88 12.74 13.96
C GLY A 53 -4.58 11.25 13.82
N TYR A 54 -5.56 10.47 13.33
CA TYR A 54 -5.42 9.03 13.06
C TYR A 54 -4.37 8.79 11.99
N GLU A 55 -4.42 9.53 10.88
CA GLU A 55 -3.41 9.46 9.82
C GLU A 55 -2.02 9.87 10.29
N LYS A 56 -1.93 10.82 11.22
CA LYS A 56 -0.65 11.21 11.84
C LYS A 56 -0.12 10.15 12.82
N ALA A 57 -1.02 9.39 13.42
CA ALA A 57 -0.72 8.36 14.41
C ALA A 57 -0.65 6.93 13.81
N GLY A 58 -0.66 6.79 12.48
CA GLY A 58 -0.60 5.49 11.81
C GLY A 58 -1.81 4.59 12.07
N ILE A 59 -2.93 5.15 12.51
CA ILE A 59 -4.15 4.38 12.79
C ILE A 59 -4.81 4.02 11.45
N GLU A 60 -4.87 2.73 11.14
CA GLU A 60 -5.42 2.24 9.87
C GLU A 60 -6.93 2.07 9.91
N VAL A 61 -7.45 1.68 11.08
CA VAL A 61 -8.87 1.47 11.31
C VAL A 61 -9.32 2.17 12.59
N VAL A 62 -10.56 2.63 12.58
CA VAL A 62 -11.21 3.16 13.77
C VAL A 62 -12.45 2.35 14.07
N ARG A 63 -12.83 2.33 15.33
CA ARG A 63 -14.13 1.83 15.75
C ARG A 63 -15.06 2.99 16.02
N VAL A 64 -16.27 2.89 15.50
CA VAL A 64 -17.35 3.83 15.83
C VAL A 64 -17.87 3.50 17.23
N LYS A 65 -17.83 4.49 18.14
CA LYS A 65 -18.29 4.37 19.52
C LYS A 65 -19.42 5.35 19.78
N ALA A 66 -20.66 4.84 19.73
CA ALA A 66 -21.83 5.57 20.22
C ALA A 66 -21.99 5.42 21.73
N ARG A 67 -22.41 6.47 22.43
CA ARG A 67 -22.93 6.39 23.81
C ARG A 67 -24.32 5.77 23.75
N LEU A 68 -24.47 4.53 24.20
CA LEU A 68 -25.72 3.77 24.15
C LEU A 68 -26.57 4.07 25.40
N ASP A 69 -27.62 4.89 25.25
CA ASP A 69 -28.59 5.22 26.29
C ASP A 69 -29.98 5.46 25.65
N SER A 70 -30.98 5.90 26.42
CA SER A 70 -32.34 6.15 25.90
C SER A 70 -32.43 7.27 24.84
N LYS A 71 -31.37 8.06 24.66
CA LYS A 71 -31.28 9.17 23.70
C LYS A 71 -30.45 8.82 22.45
N THR A 72 -30.06 7.55 22.27
CA THR A 72 -29.29 7.09 21.10
C THR A 72 -30.23 6.73 19.95
N SER A 73 -30.03 7.34 18.78
CA SER A 73 -30.79 7.00 17.56
C SER A 73 -30.46 5.60 17.05
N GLU A 74 -31.34 5.06 16.21
CA GLU A 74 -31.16 3.73 15.64
C GLU A 74 -29.92 3.69 14.72
N THR A 75 -29.65 4.78 14.00
CA THR A 75 -28.41 4.92 13.21
C THR A 75 -27.16 4.72 14.07
N CYS A 76 -27.08 5.39 15.22
CA CYS A 76 -25.90 5.29 16.08
C CYS A 76 -25.78 3.92 16.76
N ARG A 77 -26.90 3.26 17.08
CA ARG A 77 -26.89 1.89 17.60
C ARG A 77 -26.32 0.92 16.58
N ARG A 78 -26.79 0.99 15.33
CA ARG A 78 -26.35 0.10 14.25
C ARG A 78 -24.90 0.30 13.85
N LEU A 79 -24.41 1.54 13.92
CA LEU A 79 -23.01 1.85 13.64
C LEU A 79 -22.10 1.62 14.83
N HIS A 80 -22.63 1.44 16.05
CA HIS A 80 -21.80 1.18 17.22
C HIS A 80 -21.00 -0.11 17.02
N GLY A 81 -19.69 -0.04 17.24
CA GLY A 81 -18.78 -1.17 17.08
C GLY A 81 -18.33 -1.42 15.65
N THR A 82 -18.89 -0.75 14.64
CA THR A 82 -18.41 -0.84 13.26
C THR A 82 -16.94 -0.40 13.18
N VAL A 83 -16.11 -1.22 12.54
CA VAL A 83 -14.73 -0.89 12.22
C VAL A 83 -14.68 -0.30 10.82
N ILE A 84 -14.06 0.88 10.67
CA ILE A 84 -13.99 1.63 9.42
C ILE A 84 -12.53 1.98 9.14
N ALA A 85 -12.09 1.76 7.90
CA ALA A 85 -10.77 2.18 7.46
C ALA A 85 -10.63 3.71 7.49
N VAL A 86 -9.52 4.22 8.02
CA VAL A 86 -9.24 5.66 8.08
C VAL A 86 -9.19 6.27 6.66
N MET A 87 -8.76 5.51 5.66
CA MET A 87 -8.83 5.90 4.25
C MET A 87 -10.26 6.23 3.80
N ASP A 88 -11.27 5.47 4.22
CA ASP A 88 -12.66 5.73 3.87
C ASP A 88 -13.18 7.01 4.52
N LEU A 89 -12.71 7.30 5.74
CA LEU A 89 -13.01 8.54 6.44
C LEU A 89 -12.36 9.74 5.75
N ARG A 90 -11.08 9.63 5.36
CA ARG A 90 -10.37 10.66 4.59
C ARG A 90 -11.08 10.97 3.27
N ARG A 91 -11.51 9.95 2.53
CA ARG A 91 -12.30 10.14 1.31
C ARG A 91 -13.59 10.92 1.58
N GLN A 92 -14.29 10.64 2.68
CA GLN A 92 -15.48 11.41 3.06
C GLN A 92 -15.13 12.87 3.40
N VAL A 93 -14.01 13.13 4.10
CA VAL A 93 -13.53 14.49 4.37
C VAL A 93 -13.25 15.24 3.05
N GLU A 94 -12.53 14.63 2.12
CA GLU A 94 -12.20 15.24 0.83
C GLU A 94 -13.45 15.58 0.01
N GLN A 95 -14.41 14.65 -0.05
CA GLN A 95 -15.70 14.89 -0.71
C GLN A 95 -16.47 16.05 -0.08
N TYR A 96 -16.44 16.15 1.25
CA TYR A 96 -17.07 17.25 1.97
C TYR A 96 -16.38 18.59 1.70
N MET A 97 -15.05 18.64 1.74
CA MET A 97 -14.29 19.86 1.48
C MET A 97 -14.47 20.35 0.04
N ALA A 98 -14.40 19.44 -0.95
CA ALA A 98 -14.68 19.77 -2.35
C ALA A 98 -16.12 20.26 -2.55
N ALA A 99 -17.09 19.69 -1.82
CA ALA A 99 -18.46 20.19 -1.83
C ALA A 99 -18.57 21.60 -1.23
N CYS A 100 -17.85 21.89 -0.15
CA CYS A 100 -17.78 23.22 0.44
C CYS A 100 -17.19 24.25 -0.52
N GLU A 101 -16.10 23.92 -1.22
CA GLU A 101 -15.49 24.78 -2.25
C GLU A 101 -16.45 25.12 -3.38
N SER A 102 -17.34 24.17 -3.74
CA SER A 102 -18.33 24.40 -4.79
C SER A 102 -19.45 25.39 -4.41
N GLY A 103 -19.60 25.73 -3.13
CA GLY A 103 -20.70 26.56 -2.61
C GLY A 103 -22.10 25.94 -2.71
N SER A 104 -22.26 24.75 -3.31
CA SER A 104 -23.57 24.10 -3.48
C SER A 104 -24.04 23.45 -2.18
N LYS A 105 -25.11 24.00 -1.61
CA LYS A 105 -25.76 23.47 -0.40
C LYS A 105 -26.18 22.01 -0.55
N GLU A 106 -26.67 21.62 -1.73
CA GLU A 106 -27.12 20.28 -2.06
C GLU A 106 -25.94 19.31 -2.01
N LYS A 107 -24.82 19.66 -2.64
CA LYS A 107 -23.59 18.85 -2.61
C LYS A 107 -23.02 18.73 -1.20
N ILE A 108 -23.00 19.82 -0.43
CA ILE A 108 -22.50 19.84 0.96
C ILE A 108 -23.33 18.90 1.84
N LYS A 109 -24.66 18.93 1.71
CA LYS A 109 -25.55 18.02 2.43
C LYS A 109 -25.38 16.57 1.98
N ALA A 110 -25.18 16.32 0.69
CA ALA A 110 -25.00 14.98 0.14
C ALA A 110 -23.65 14.34 0.52
N ALA A 111 -22.61 15.14 0.74
CA ALA A 111 -21.27 14.65 1.12
C ALA A 111 -21.18 14.23 2.59
N TRP A 112 -22.07 14.74 3.45
CA TRP A 112 -22.13 14.37 4.86
C TRP A 112 -23.58 14.41 5.37
N PRO A 113 -24.41 13.45 4.93
CA PRO A 113 -25.83 13.46 5.18
C PRO A 113 -26.16 13.12 6.63
N TRP A 114 -27.26 13.68 7.13
CA TRP A 114 -27.92 13.12 8.29
C TRP A 114 -28.79 11.93 7.86
N TRP A 115 -28.83 10.91 8.71
CA TRP A 115 -29.60 9.69 8.51
C TRP A 115 -30.77 9.67 9.47
N SER A 116 -31.96 9.37 8.94
CA SER A 116 -33.14 9.07 9.75
C SER A 116 -33.10 7.62 10.26
N ASP A 117 -33.94 7.31 11.25
CA ASP A 117 -34.08 5.95 11.76
C ASP A 117 -34.59 4.99 10.66
N ALA A 118 -35.53 5.43 9.81
CA ALA A 118 -35.99 4.65 8.65
C ALA A 118 -34.86 4.35 7.62
N GLN A 119 -33.92 5.29 7.43
CA GLN A 119 -32.75 5.01 6.58
C GLN A 119 -31.81 4.00 7.26
N ALA A 120 -31.67 4.09 8.59
CA ALA A 120 -30.85 3.18 9.38
C ALA A 120 -31.38 1.73 9.38
N GLU A 121 -32.68 1.51 9.24
CA GLU A 121 -33.27 0.17 9.10
C GLU A 121 -32.68 -0.61 7.93
N ASN A 122 -32.21 0.07 6.87
CA ASN A 122 -31.55 -0.56 5.71
C ASN A 122 -30.09 -0.98 6.00
N LEU A 123 -29.52 -0.63 7.16
CA LEU A 123 -28.22 -1.10 7.63
C LEU A 123 -28.39 -2.44 8.36
N THR A 124 -28.84 -3.46 7.62
CA THR A 124 -29.19 -4.79 8.16
C THR A 124 -27.99 -5.73 8.29
N SER A 125 -26.85 -5.38 7.73
CA SER A 125 -25.64 -6.22 7.71
C SER A 125 -24.38 -5.36 7.61
N GLN A 126 -23.23 -5.95 7.97
CA GLN A 126 -21.92 -5.31 7.81
C GLN A 126 -21.66 -4.91 6.34
N ASN A 127 -22.11 -5.72 5.37
CA ASN A 127 -22.01 -5.39 3.95
C ASN A 127 -22.86 -4.17 3.57
N ALA A 128 -24.05 -4.00 4.16
CA ALA A 128 -24.86 -2.81 3.95
C ALA A 128 -24.18 -1.54 4.49
N ILE A 129 -23.54 -1.65 5.65
CA ILE A 129 -22.75 -0.56 6.27
C ILE A 129 -21.53 -0.23 5.39
N ASN A 130 -20.73 -1.23 5.02
CA ASN A 130 -19.52 -1.07 4.21
C ASN A 130 -19.83 -0.40 2.86
N ARG A 131 -20.95 -0.73 2.22
CA ARG A 131 -21.37 -0.07 0.96
C ARG A 131 -21.61 1.43 1.14
N GLN A 132 -22.18 1.85 2.26
CA GLN A 132 -22.46 3.27 2.52
C GLN A 132 -21.21 4.02 2.98
N VAL A 133 -20.32 3.36 3.72
CA VAL A 133 -18.96 3.85 4.04
C VAL A 133 -18.15 4.06 2.75
N ALA A 134 -18.15 3.08 1.84
CA ALA A 134 -17.48 3.17 0.54
C ALA A 134 -17.96 4.39 -0.28
N ARG A 135 -19.27 4.68 -0.21
CA ARG A 135 -19.92 5.84 -0.84
C ARG A 135 -19.70 7.17 -0.11
N GLY A 136 -18.98 7.18 1.01
CA GLY A 136 -18.73 8.37 1.82
C GLY A 136 -19.97 8.90 2.53
N LYS A 137 -20.97 8.06 2.83
CA LYS A 137 -22.27 8.49 3.38
C LYS A 137 -22.37 8.41 4.90
N ILE A 138 -21.76 7.39 5.52
CA ILE A 138 -21.88 7.12 6.97
C ILE A 138 -20.55 6.80 7.65
N GLY A 139 -19.42 7.25 7.08
CA GLY A 139 -18.11 7.06 7.70
C GLY A 139 -17.98 7.81 9.02
N LEU A 140 -18.11 9.13 8.97
CA LEU A 140 -17.87 10.01 10.12
C LEU A 140 -19.16 10.53 10.78
N PRO A 141 -19.23 10.58 12.13
CA PRO A 141 -20.27 11.35 12.81
C PRO A 141 -20.03 12.87 12.61
N PRO A 142 -21.03 13.74 12.76
CA PRO A 142 -22.37 13.47 13.26
C PRO A 142 -23.29 12.86 12.19
N TYR A 143 -24.01 11.79 12.55
CA TYR A 143 -25.01 11.16 11.67
C TYR A 143 -26.40 11.79 11.77
N HIS A 144 -26.63 12.62 12.78
CA HIS A 144 -27.90 13.30 13.04
C HIS A 144 -27.68 14.50 13.96
N ALA A 145 -28.73 15.27 14.22
CA ALA A 145 -28.73 16.38 15.18
C ALA A 145 -28.23 15.93 16.57
N ARG A 146 -27.30 16.69 17.16
CA ARG A 146 -26.71 16.44 18.50
C ARG A 146 -26.13 15.02 18.67
N CYS A 147 -25.53 14.48 17.61
CA CYS A 147 -24.84 13.20 17.66
C CYS A 147 -23.69 13.22 18.70
N ARG A 148 -23.66 12.20 19.57
CA ARG A 148 -22.62 12.00 20.60
C ARG A 148 -21.64 10.88 20.24
N THR A 149 -21.79 10.31 19.05
CA THR A 149 -20.94 9.25 18.54
C THR A 149 -19.59 9.82 18.14
N ILE A 150 -18.55 9.06 18.43
CA ILE A 150 -17.17 9.41 18.08
C ILE A 150 -16.55 8.24 17.32
N THR A 151 -15.51 8.53 16.56
CA THR A 151 -14.52 7.53 16.17
C THR A 151 -13.47 7.41 17.27
N VAL A 152 -12.91 6.21 17.45
CA VAL A 152 -11.71 5.97 18.27
C VAL A 152 -10.78 5.04 17.52
N ALA A 153 -9.47 5.18 17.72
CA ALA A 153 -8.50 4.24 17.17
C ALA A 153 -8.84 2.80 17.60
N GLU A 154 -8.76 1.87 16.64
CA GLU A 154 -8.92 0.45 16.89
C GLU A 154 -7.58 -0.25 16.69
N PHE A 155 -7.19 -1.07 17.66
CA PHE A 155 -5.97 -1.85 17.61
C PHE A 155 -6.35 -3.33 17.65
N PHE A 156 -5.84 -4.13 16.70
CA PHE A 156 -6.02 -5.58 16.76
C PHE A 156 -4.89 -6.20 17.56
N ALA A 157 -5.22 -7.02 18.55
CA ALA A 157 -4.23 -7.81 19.27
C ALA A 157 -3.61 -8.83 18.30
N GLN A 158 -2.27 -8.92 18.27
CA GLN A 158 -1.58 -9.97 17.54
C GLN A 158 -1.80 -11.32 18.25
N ALA A 159 -2.08 -12.37 17.49
CA ALA A 159 -2.16 -13.73 18.03
C ALA A 159 -0.76 -14.18 18.46
N GLY A 160 -0.49 -14.19 19.77
CA GLY A 160 0.78 -14.62 20.34
C GLY A 160 1.10 -14.08 21.74
N ASP A 161 0.36 -13.10 22.25
CA ASP A 161 0.70 -12.48 23.53
C ASP A 161 0.09 -13.23 24.72
N ASN A 162 0.72 -14.34 25.10
CA ASN A 162 0.65 -14.85 26.47
C ASN A 162 1.73 -14.15 27.29
N SER A 163 1.46 -12.92 27.73
CA SER A 163 2.20 -12.32 28.83
C SER A 163 1.25 -11.61 29.80
N ASP A 164 1.52 -11.91 31.04
CA ASP A 164 0.95 -11.44 32.28
C ASP A 164 1.00 -9.92 32.41
N GLY A 165 -0.17 -9.28 32.33
CA GLY A 165 -0.65 -8.24 33.26
C GLY A 165 0.24 -7.04 33.62
N SER A 166 1.33 -6.79 32.92
CA SER A 166 2.23 -5.65 33.14
C SER A 166 2.12 -4.70 31.95
N ALA A 167 1.85 -3.43 32.26
CA ALA A 167 1.66 -2.39 31.25
C ALA A 167 2.87 -2.34 30.30
N PRO A 168 2.66 -2.24 28.97
CA PRO A 168 3.78 -2.17 28.04
C PRO A 168 4.57 -0.89 28.31
N THR A 169 5.81 -1.07 28.75
CA THR A 169 6.79 0.00 28.83
C THR A 169 6.99 0.56 27.42
N THR A 170 6.81 1.87 27.30
CA THR A 170 7.09 2.67 26.11
C THR A 170 8.41 2.24 25.48
N GLY A 171 8.36 1.80 24.21
CA GLY A 171 9.54 1.61 23.38
C GLY A 171 10.38 2.89 23.29
N PRO A 172 11.66 2.79 22.88
CA PRO A 172 12.58 3.92 22.93
C PRO A 172 12.04 5.11 22.11
N GLU A 173 12.14 6.31 22.69
CA GLU A 173 11.78 7.56 22.03
C GLU A 173 12.47 7.68 20.66
N PRO A 174 11.76 8.10 19.60
CA PRO A 174 12.40 8.39 18.32
C PRO A 174 13.41 9.53 18.49
N SER A 175 14.64 9.29 18.04
CA SER A 175 15.75 10.22 18.17
C SER A 175 15.42 11.58 17.53
N LYS A 176 15.76 12.68 18.21
CA LYS A 176 15.48 14.07 17.83
C LYS A 176 16.35 14.62 16.67
N ASN A 177 16.83 13.81 15.74
CA ASN A 177 17.68 14.27 14.63
C ASN A 177 17.14 13.79 13.27
N GLN A 178 16.38 14.65 12.58
CA GLN A 178 15.86 14.52 11.20
C GLN A 178 15.06 13.24 10.84
N PRO A 179 14.06 13.31 9.93
CA PRO A 179 13.44 12.10 9.38
C PRO A 179 14.52 11.27 8.63
N PRO A 180 14.56 9.94 8.75
CA PRO A 180 15.62 9.09 8.17
C PRO A 180 15.81 9.26 6.65
N LEU A 181 14.76 9.65 5.92
CA LEU A 181 14.76 9.92 4.47
C LEU A 181 14.60 11.43 4.13
N GLY A 182 14.53 12.29 5.15
CA GLY A 182 14.13 13.69 5.00
C GLY A 182 12.64 13.87 4.68
N ARG A 183 12.22 15.10 4.38
CA ARG A 183 10.80 15.42 4.14
C ARG A 183 10.32 14.85 2.80
N ILE A 184 9.16 14.19 2.80
CA ILE A 184 8.50 13.61 1.63
C ILE A 184 7.12 14.27 1.44
N ARG A 185 6.91 15.02 0.35
CA ARG A 185 5.65 15.73 0.04
C ARG A 185 5.11 15.45 -1.35
N ASN A 186 5.97 15.06 -2.26
CA ASN A 186 5.66 14.82 -3.66
C ASN A 186 6.64 13.80 -4.23
N TYR A 187 6.43 13.42 -5.49
CA TYR A 187 7.31 12.46 -6.14
C TYR A 187 8.75 12.96 -6.32
N ALA A 188 9.00 14.26 -6.48
CA ALA A 188 10.37 14.78 -6.55
C ALA A 188 11.16 14.50 -5.25
N ASP A 189 10.50 14.50 -4.09
CA ASP A 189 11.14 14.10 -2.84
C ASP A 189 11.47 12.58 -2.82
N VAL A 190 10.60 11.73 -3.40
CA VAL A 190 10.84 10.28 -3.56
C VAL A 190 12.01 10.02 -4.51
N GLU A 191 12.00 10.66 -5.68
CA GLU A 191 13.06 10.58 -6.70
C GLU A 191 14.42 10.95 -6.10
N ARG A 192 14.47 12.05 -5.33
CA ARG A 192 15.68 12.48 -4.61
C ARG A 192 16.18 11.42 -3.63
N VAL A 193 15.30 10.79 -2.86
CA VAL A 193 15.70 9.73 -1.92
C VAL A 193 16.25 8.52 -2.67
N ILE A 194 15.60 8.07 -3.75
CA ILE A 194 16.09 6.95 -4.56
C ILE A 194 17.52 7.24 -5.06
N VAL A 195 17.75 8.41 -5.68
CA VAL A 195 19.08 8.77 -6.19
C VAL A 195 20.11 8.89 -5.06
N SER A 196 19.76 9.54 -3.94
CA SER A 196 20.74 9.83 -2.87
C SER A 196 21.04 8.66 -1.94
N LYS A 197 20.07 7.77 -1.70
CA LYS A 197 20.21 6.62 -0.77
C LYS A 197 20.43 5.30 -1.48
N LEU A 198 19.88 5.12 -2.68
CA LEU A 198 19.91 3.85 -3.41
C LEU A 198 20.78 3.92 -4.66
N GLY A 199 21.31 5.10 -5.01
CA GLY A 199 22.07 5.31 -6.23
C GLY A 199 23.26 4.37 -6.40
N HIS A 200 24.00 4.11 -5.32
CA HIS A 200 25.15 3.21 -5.33
C HIS A 200 24.78 1.75 -5.60
N LEU A 201 23.53 1.35 -5.32
CA LEU A 201 23.10 -0.02 -5.52
C LEU A 201 23.05 -0.42 -7.00
N GLY A 202 23.04 0.54 -7.94
CA GLY A 202 23.12 0.29 -9.39
C GLY A 202 24.45 -0.28 -9.88
N GLY A 203 25.46 -0.42 -9.01
CA GLY A 203 26.77 -0.97 -9.39
C GLY A 203 27.49 -0.05 -10.38
N ASP A 204 27.96 -0.62 -11.50
CA ASP A 204 28.66 0.12 -12.56
C ASP A 204 27.78 1.20 -13.23
N ASN A 205 26.46 1.05 -13.16
CA ASN A 205 25.48 2.04 -13.63
C ASN A 205 24.67 2.58 -12.45
N PRO A 206 25.25 3.44 -11.60
CA PRO A 206 24.56 3.98 -10.43
C PRO A 206 23.30 4.75 -10.85
N ILE A 207 22.29 4.76 -9.98
CA ILE A 207 21.04 5.48 -10.27
C ILE A 207 21.30 6.98 -10.26
N ARG A 208 21.19 7.60 -11.42
CA ARG A 208 21.33 9.05 -11.63
C ARG A 208 19.98 9.71 -11.86
N ILE A 209 19.03 8.97 -12.39
CA ILE A 209 17.68 9.44 -12.69
C ILE A 209 16.70 8.47 -12.04
N ALA A 210 15.86 8.99 -11.16
CA ALA A 210 14.67 8.33 -10.67
C ALA A 210 13.48 9.21 -11.05
N LYS A 211 12.40 8.66 -11.61
CA LYS A 211 11.29 9.49 -12.06
C LYS A 211 9.91 8.85 -11.94
N ALA A 212 8.99 9.58 -11.31
CA ALA A 212 7.57 9.28 -11.35
C ALA A 212 6.95 9.89 -12.61
N GLU A 213 6.42 9.05 -13.50
CA GLU A 213 5.71 9.57 -14.66
C GLU A 213 4.56 8.66 -15.07
N ARG A 214 3.78 9.10 -16.06
CA ARG A 214 2.66 8.31 -16.55
C ARG A 214 3.23 7.12 -17.35
N GLY A 215 3.15 5.93 -16.78
CA GLY A 215 3.68 4.73 -17.42
C GLY A 215 2.88 4.30 -18.64
N MET A 216 3.55 3.56 -19.52
CA MET A 216 2.93 2.87 -20.65
C MET A 216 1.96 1.79 -20.14
N HIS A 217 0.97 1.45 -20.98
CA HIS A 217 -0.04 0.46 -20.61
C HIS A 217 0.60 -0.91 -20.32
N GLY A 218 0.50 -1.38 -19.08
CA GLY A 218 1.06 -2.68 -18.65
C GLY A 218 2.44 -2.63 -18.00
N SER A 219 3.11 -1.47 -17.92
CA SER A 219 4.41 -1.33 -17.25
C SER A 219 4.24 -0.71 -15.86
N PHE A 220 4.71 -1.40 -14.81
CA PHE A 220 4.72 -0.88 -13.43
C PHE A 220 5.94 0.02 -13.21
N MET A 221 7.13 -0.51 -13.47
CA MET A 221 8.38 0.23 -13.48
C MET A 221 9.16 -0.15 -14.75
N TRP A 222 10.18 0.64 -15.09
CA TRP A 222 11.09 0.32 -16.18
C TRP A 222 12.41 1.07 -16.03
N THR A 223 13.42 0.58 -16.75
CA THR A 223 14.75 1.16 -16.88
C THR A 223 15.32 0.91 -18.28
N TYR A 224 16.21 1.78 -18.72
CA TYR A 224 17.06 1.55 -19.90
C TYR A 224 18.42 0.94 -19.55
N SER A 225 18.61 0.47 -18.31
CA SER A 225 19.86 -0.11 -17.82
C SER A 225 21.04 0.85 -17.85
N SER A 226 20.78 2.16 -17.84
CA SER A 226 21.78 3.23 -17.94
C SER A 226 21.86 4.11 -16.68
N GLY A 227 21.39 3.59 -15.54
CA GLY A 227 21.29 4.34 -14.28
C GLY A 227 20.01 5.16 -14.16
N ASP A 228 19.02 4.91 -15.00
CA ASP A 228 17.70 5.51 -15.00
C ASP A 228 16.68 4.51 -14.46
N VAL A 229 15.78 4.94 -13.58
CA VAL A 229 14.65 4.12 -13.10
C VAL A 229 13.38 4.95 -13.14
N TYR A 230 12.34 4.37 -13.71
CA TYR A 230 11.05 5.01 -13.86
C TYR A 230 9.97 4.19 -13.20
N PHE A 231 9.00 4.88 -12.60
CA PHE A 231 7.93 4.25 -11.87
C PHE A 231 6.59 4.92 -12.19
N SER A 232 5.63 4.08 -12.56
CA SER A 232 4.36 4.52 -13.09
C SER A 232 3.48 5.17 -12.02
N THR A 233 2.95 6.35 -12.36
CA THR A 233 1.86 7.03 -11.64
C THR A 233 0.47 6.54 -12.07
N THR A 234 0.39 5.68 -13.10
CA THR A 234 -0.86 5.16 -13.63
C THR A 234 -1.45 4.15 -12.65
N LYS A 235 -2.64 4.47 -12.12
CA LYS A 235 -3.36 3.58 -11.21
C LYS A 235 -4.05 2.43 -11.96
N THR A 236 -3.68 1.19 -11.66
CA THR A 236 -4.26 -0.04 -12.20
C THR A 236 -4.97 -0.83 -11.10
N TRP A 237 -5.90 -1.71 -11.48
CA TRP A 237 -6.49 -2.64 -10.53
C TRP A 237 -5.53 -3.81 -10.32
N VAL A 238 -5.23 -4.12 -9.07
CA VAL A 238 -4.39 -5.25 -8.68
C VAL A 238 -5.11 -6.10 -7.64
N SER A 239 -4.83 -7.40 -7.65
CA SER A 239 -5.41 -8.35 -6.72
C SER A 239 -4.34 -9.25 -6.10
N TYR A 240 -4.43 -9.44 -4.79
CA TYR A 240 -3.57 -10.30 -3.99
C TYR A 240 -4.37 -10.84 -2.80
N THR A 241 -3.81 -11.83 -2.10
CA THR A 241 -4.41 -12.39 -0.89
C THR A 241 -3.57 -11.98 0.30
N GLU A 242 -4.18 -11.35 1.29
CA GLU A 242 -3.49 -11.01 2.53
C GLU A 242 -3.05 -12.26 3.29
N ALA A 243 -2.12 -12.10 4.25
CA ALA A 243 -1.70 -13.19 5.13
C ALA A 243 -2.87 -13.84 5.89
N THR A 244 -3.97 -13.11 6.09
CA THR A 244 -5.23 -13.57 6.68
C THR A 244 -6.04 -14.50 5.76
N GLY A 245 -5.63 -14.68 4.51
CA GLY A 245 -6.37 -15.42 3.49
C GLY A 245 -7.46 -14.61 2.79
N ILE A 246 -7.60 -13.31 3.10
CA ILE A 246 -8.63 -12.45 2.52
C ILE A 246 -8.17 -11.93 1.15
N PRO A 247 -8.95 -12.14 0.07
CA PRO A 247 -8.66 -11.54 -1.22
C PRO A 247 -8.89 -10.02 -1.19
N VAL A 248 -7.89 -9.26 -1.64
CA VAL A 248 -7.94 -7.81 -1.76
C VAL A 248 -7.87 -7.42 -3.23
N THR A 249 -8.70 -6.45 -3.62
CA THR A 249 -8.61 -5.80 -4.93
C THR A 249 -8.65 -4.30 -4.74
N VAL A 250 -7.59 -3.63 -5.20
CA VAL A 250 -7.35 -2.21 -4.94
C VAL A 250 -6.83 -1.54 -6.20
N LYS A 251 -7.16 -0.25 -6.36
CA LYS A 251 -6.61 0.58 -7.42
C LYS A 251 -5.28 1.16 -6.95
N TRP A 252 -4.18 0.71 -7.54
CA TRP A 252 -2.82 0.89 -7.06
C TRP A 252 -1.89 1.42 -8.15
N SER A 253 -0.83 2.13 -7.76
CA SER A 253 0.27 2.51 -8.65
C SER A 253 1.60 2.37 -7.89
N PRO A 254 2.69 1.93 -8.55
CA PRO A 254 3.99 1.81 -7.90
C PRO A 254 4.53 3.14 -7.38
N ALA A 255 4.34 4.25 -8.12
CA ALA A 255 4.75 5.57 -7.65
C ALA A 255 4.06 5.97 -6.35
N GLY A 256 2.72 5.81 -6.29
CA GLY A 256 1.93 6.09 -5.10
C GLY A 256 2.36 5.23 -3.91
N ALA A 257 2.58 3.93 -4.12
CA ALA A 257 3.01 3.04 -3.05
C ALA A 257 4.44 3.33 -2.56
N MET A 258 5.37 3.76 -3.41
CA MET A 258 6.68 4.21 -2.94
C MET A 258 6.61 5.52 -2.16
N MET A 259 5.75 6.45 -2.59
CA MET A 259 5.48 7.68 -1.85
C MET A 259 4.95 7.37 -0.45
N ASP A 260 3.95 6.49 -0.36
CA ASP A 260 3.37 6.06 0.92
C ASP A 260 4.43 5.32 1.76
N ALA A 261 5.21 4.41 1.16
CA ALA A 261 6.29 3.70 1.83
C ALA A 261 7.33 4.65 2.45
N PHE A 262 7.81 5.65 1.71
CA PHE A 262 8.81 6.59 2.21
C PHE A 262 8.27 7.50 3.31
N ILE A 263 6.98 7.84 3.25
CA ILE A 263 6.30 8.55 4.35
C ILE A 263 6.25 7.65 5.60
N LYS A 264 5.90 6.37 5.45
CA LYS A 264 5.81 5.41 6.55
C LYS A 264 7.16 5.11 7.18
N ILE A 265 8.22 4.92 6.38
CA ILE A 265 9.59 4.71 6.86
C ILE A 265 10.02 5.89 7.75
N ASN A 266 9.74 7.12 7.34
CA ASN A 266 10.05 8.31 8.15
C ASN A 266 9.31 8.37 9.50
N ARG A 267 8.22 7.62 9.64
CA ARG A 267 7.39 7.57 10.85
C ARG A 267 7.61 6.30 11.66
N GLY A 268 8.44 5.37 11.19
CA GLY A 268 8.60 4.05 11.80
C GLY A 268 7.33 3.18 11.68
N GLU A 269 6.48 3.45 10.69
CA GLU A 269 5.28 2.66 10.41
C GLU A 269 5.63 1.42 9.59
N GLN A 270 4.92 0.31 9.85
CA GLN A 270 5.08 -0.91 9.07
C GLN A 270 4.54 -0.71 7.64
N LEU A 271 5.27 -1.24 6.66
CA LEU A 271 4.81 -1.23 5.27
C LEU A 271 3.68 -2.25 5.06
N THR A 272 2.76 -1.92 4.17
CA THR A 272 1.82 -2.88 3.58
C THR A 272 2.52 -3.73 2.54
N PHE A 273 1.89 -4.85 2.15
CA PHE A 273 2.38 -5.70 1.07
C PHE A 273 2.67 -4.92 -0.22
N LEU A 274 1.79 -4.00 -0.63
CA LEU A 274 1.92 -3.27 -1.88
C LEU A 274 2.99 -2.17 -1.83
N GLU A 275 3.28 -1.63 -0.65
CA GLU A 275 4.36 -0.67 -0.40
C GLU A 275 5.72 -1.37 -0.44
N GLU A 276 5.84 -2.52 0.25
CA GLU A 276 7.06 -3.33 0.22
C GLU A 276 7.31 -3.97 -1.15
N TYR A 277 6.25 -4.46 -1.81
CA TYR A 277 6.33 -4.96 -3.19
C TYR A 277 6.77 -3.87 -4.19
N ALA A 278 6.40 -2.60 -3.97
CA ALA A 278 6.88 -1.51 -4.81
C ALA A 278 8.41 -1.31 -4.66
N LEU A 279 8.96 -1.48 -3.44
CA LEU A 279 10.41 -1.41 -3.20
C LEU A 279 11.14 -2.63 -3.79
N GLU A 280 10.51 -3.81 -3.77
CA GLU A 280 11.02 -4.98 -4.52
C GLU A 280 11.02 -4.76 -6.03
N SER A 281 9.95 -4.16 -6.57
CA SER A 281 9.88 -3.83 -8.00
C SER A 281 10.91 -2.76 -8.38
N LEU A 282 11.20 -1.81 -7.48
CA LEU A 282 12.31 -0.88 -7.67
C LEU A 282 13.64 -1.63 -7.70
N TRP A 283 13.84 -2.60 -6.79
CA TRP A 283 15.05 -3.42 -6.78
C TRP A 283 15.24 -4.23 -8.06
N HIS A 284 14.16 -4.75 -8.66
CA HIS A 284 14.18 -5.37 -9.97
C HIS A 284 14.77 -4.43 -11.05
N GLU A 285 14.32 -3.19 -11.11
CA GLU A 285 14.86 -2.20 -12.06
C GLU A 285 16.32 -1.83 -11.76
N ILE A 286 16.68 -1.72 -10.48
CA ILE A 286 18.07 -1.44 -10.08
C ILE A 286 18.98 -2.59 -10.51
N GLN A 287 18.54 -3.85 -10.40
CA GLN A 287 19.35 -4.97 -10.85
C GLN A 287 19.61 -4.96 -12.35
N HIS A 288 18.68 -4.51 -13.19
CA HIS A 288 18.97 -4.32 -14.63
C HIS A 288 20.13 -3.36 -14.90
N ASN A 289 20.36 -2.36 -14.04
CA ASN A 289 21.52 -1.49 -14.12
C ASN A 289 22.84 -2.23 -13.76
N ARG A 290 22.76 -3.23 -12.88
CA ARG A 290 23.90 -4.06 -12.46
C ARG A 290 24.25 -5.15 -13.49
N GLN A 291 23.27 -5.60 -14.27
CA GLN A 291 23.45 -6.67 -15.25
C GLN A 291 24.44 -6.29 -16.35
N ASN A 292 25.28 -7.25 -16.75
CA ASN A 292 26.06 -7.14 -17.98
C ASN A 292 25.13 -7.02 -19.21
N ALA A 293 25.06 -5.81 -19.79
CA ALA A 293 24.18 -5.47 -20.91
C ALA A 293 24.42 -6.31 -22.16
N GLY A 294 25.68 -6.71 -22.38
CA GLY A 294 26.08 -7.41 -23.59
C GLY A 294 25.68 -6.68 -24.87
N VAL A 295 25.67 -7.42 -25.98
CA VAL A 295 25.24 -6.92 -27.29
C VAL A 295 23.87 -7.53 -27.64
N SER A 296 22.86 -6.69 -27.86
CA SER A 296 21.46 -7.10 -28.04
C SER A 296 21.06 -7.37 -29.51
N ILE A 297 22.02 -7.68 -30.39
CA ILE A 297 21.77 -7.81 -31.83
C ILE A 297 20.78 -8.97 -32.10
N GLY A 298 19.68 -8.66 -32.79
CA GLY A 298 18.69 -9.64 -33.25
C GLY A 298 17.69 -10.13 -32.20
N ILE A 299 17.63 -9.51 -31.01
CA ILE A 299 16.77 -9.97 -29.92
C ILE A 299 15.37 -9.33 -30.02
N GLY A 300 14.40 -10.10 -30.48
CA GLY A 300 13.00 -9.69 -30.53
C GLY A 300 12.35 -9.54 -29.14
N LYS A 301 11.26 -8.76 -29.08
CA LYS A 301 10.50 -8.49 -27.83
C LYS A 301 9.92 -9.74 -27.17
N LYS A 302 9.70 -10.82 -27.91
CA LYS A 302 9.18 -12.12 -27.45
C LYS A 302 10.23 -13.24 -27.43
N SER A 303 11.52 -12.89 -27.37
CA SER A 303 12.56 -13.92 -27.37
C SER A 303 12.59 -14.66 -26.03
N GLN A 304 12.79 -15.98 -26.08
CA GLN A 304 13.03 -16.83 -24.90
C GLN A 304 14.20 -16.31 -24.04
N ARG A 305 15.19 -15.69 -24.67
CA ARG A 305 16.32 -15.02 -23.99
C ARG A 305 15.86 -13.90 -23.07
N ARG A 306 14.93 -13.06 -23.52
CA ARG A 306 14.37 -11.98 -22.69
C ARG A 306 13.54 -12.54 -21.55
N MET A 307 12.66 -13.51 -21.83
CA MET A 307 11.85 -14.14 -20.79
C MET A 307 12.72 -14.69 -19.66
N LEU A 308 13.76 -15.48 -20.00
CA LEU A 308 14.64 -16.05 -18.98
C LEU A 308 15.41 -14.99 -18.20
N MET A 309 15.84 -13.91 -18.88
CA MET A 309 16.47 -12.77 -18.22
C MET A 309 15.55 -12.12 -17.17
N GLU A 310 14.29 -11.87 -17.53
CA GLU A 310 13.30 -11.33 -16.59
C GLU A 310 13.00 -12.29 -15.44
N VAL A 311 12.95 -13.60 -15.70
CA VAL A 311 12.76 -14.62 -14.66
C VAL A 311 13.90 -14.60 -13.66
N VAL A 312 15.16 -14.64 -14.11
CA VAL A 312 16.32 -14.60 -13.23
C VAL A 312 16.35 -13.29 -12.44
N ASN A 313 16.11 -12.16 -13.10
CA ASN A 313 16.12 -10.84 -12.46
C ASN A 313 15.02 -10.71 -11.39
N GLN A 314 13.79 -11.10 -11.71
CA GLN A 314 12.68 -11.03 -10.76
C GLN A 314 12.81 -12.07 -9.64
N TRP A 315 13.26 -13.30 -9.92
CA TRP A 315 13.41 -14.34 -8.90
C TRP A 315 14.44 -13.94 -7.84
N THR A 316 15.57 -13.37 -8.29
CA THR A 316 16.60 -12.81 -7.41
C THR A 316 16.11 -11.55 -6.70
N ALA A 317 15.36 -10.67 -7.37
CA ALA A 317 14.79 -9.46 -6.76
C ALA A 317 13.93 -9.79 -5.53
N ARG A 318 12.99 -10.73 -5.65
CA ARG A 318 12.09 -11.16 -4.57
C ARG A 318 12.81 -11.71 -3.35
N ARG A 319 14.07 -12.12 -3.48
CA ARG A 319 14.89 -12.73 -2.42
C ARG A 319 15.97 -11.80 -1.88
N THR A 320 16.31 -10.73 -2.61
CA THR A 320 17.45 -9.86 -2.29
C THR A 320 17.07 -8.39 -2.11
N TYR A 321 15.80 -8.02 -2.32
CA TYR A 321 15.31 -6.68 -2.01
C TYR A 321 15.46 -6.25 -0.53
N PRO A 322 15.67 -7.12 0.48
CA PRO A 322 16.08 -6.66 1.80
C PRO A 322 17.32 -5.76 1.78
N ALA A 323 18.19 -5.85 0.75
CA ALA A 323 19.29 -4.90 0.55
C ALA A 323 18.81 -3.45 0.37
N VAL A 324 17.71 -3.24 -0.37
CA VAL A 324 17.09 -1.91 -0.52
C VAL A 324 16.49 -1.43 0.80
N LEU A 325 15.78 -2.31 1.50
CA LEU A 325 15.15 -1.96 2.78
C LEU A 325 16.19 -1.55 3.83
N LYS A 326 17.32 -2.25 3.87
CA LYS A 326 18.45 -1.95 4.75
C LYS A 326 19.01 -0.54 4.53
N GLU A 327 19.18 -0.10 3.27
CA GLU A 327 19.62 1.27 2.95
C GLU A 327 18.60 2.35 3.35
N LEU A 328 17.32 1.96 3.43
CA LEU A 328 16.23 2.80 3.92
C LEU A 328 16.04 2.72 5.44
N GLY A 329 16.79 1.85 6.13
CA GLY A 329 16.77 1.69 7.58
C GLY A 329 15.59 0.88 8.12
N ILE A 330 15.03 -0.03 7.33
CA ILE A 330 13.91 -0.91 7.73
C ILE A 330 14.19 -2.37 7.37
N GLU A 331 13.46 -3.28 8.03
CA GLU A 331 13.49 -4.72 7.79
C GLU A 331 12.25 -5.18 6.99
N PRO A 332 12.35 -6.27 6.19
CA PRO A 332 11.21 -6.82 5.46
C PRO A 332 10.17 -7.42 6.40
N VAL A 333 8.90 -7.22 6.10
CA VAL A 333 7.78 -7.83 6.84
C VAL A 333 6.86 -8.66 5.94
N HIS A 334 6.89 -8.44 4.63
CA HIS A 334 6.07 -9.14 3.64
C HIS A 334 6.87 -10.06 2.70
N MET A 335 8.10 -10.43 3.04
CA MET A 335 9.00 -11.20 2.16
C MET A 335 8.39 -12.48 1.58
N GLU A 336 7.74 -13.29 2.41
CA GLU A 336 7.10 -14.52 1.92
C GLU A 336 5.91 -14.23 1.00
N MET A 337 5.16 -13.15 1.26
CA MET A 337 4.09 -12.70 0.36
C MET A 337 4.66 -12.15 -0.95
N VAL A 338 5.78 -11.44 -0.92
CA VAL A 338 6.46 -10.93 -2.13
C VAL A 338 6.97 -12.08 -2.99
N LYS A 339 7.61 -13.09 -2.38
CA LYS A 339 8.05 -14.33 -3.05
C LYS A 339 6.89 -15.04 -3.72
N ALA A 340 5.81 -15.29 -3.00
CA ALA A 340 4.68 -16.07 -3.49
C ALA A 340 3.73 -15.30 -4.45
N GLN A 341 3.47 -14.02 -4.17
CA GLN A 341 2.35 -13.28 -4.75
C GLN A 341 2.73 -11.96 -5.44
N GLY A 342 4.02 -11.63 -5.55
CA GLY A 342 4.49 -10.47 -6.31
C GLY A 342 3.80 -10.35 -7.68
N LEU A 343 3.41 -9.14 -8.04
CA LEU A 343 2.49 -8.90 -9.17
C LEU A 343 3.16 -9.12 -10.53
N GLY A 344 4.40 -8.65 -10.69
CA GLY A 344 5.21 -8.76 -11.90
C GLY A 344 5.68 -10.18 -12.14
N TYR A 345 5.56 -10.66 -13.39
CA TYR A 345 6.01 -11.98 -13.85
C TYR A 345 5.49 -13.18 -13.01
N ARG A 346 4.36 -13.01 -12.30
CA ARG A 346 3.83 -13.99 -11.34
C ARG A 346 3.77 -15.41 -11.88
N GLY A 347 3.26 -15.59 -13.10
CA GLY A 347 3.15 -16.92 -13.74
C GLY A 347 4.51 -17.56 -14.00
N TRP A 348 5.47 -16.80 -14.52
CA TRP A 348 6.81 -17.32 -14.84
C TRP A 348 7.59 -17.69 -13.58
N ILE A 349 7.49 -16.86 -12.53
CA ILE A 349 8.14 -17.12 -11.24
C ILE A 349 7.51 -18.36 -10.57
N ARG A 350 6.18 -18.48 -10.56
CA ARG A 350 5.50 -19.69 -10.07
C ARG A 350 6.00 -20.95 -10.80
N ASN A 351 6.11 -20.90 -12.13
CA ASN A 351 6.58 -22.05 -12.90
C ASN A 351 8.06 -22.36 -12.59
N PHE A 352 8.90 -21.34 -12.42
CA PHE A 352 10.29 -21.55 -12.03
C PHE A 352 10.42 -22.14 -10.62
N ASP A 353 9.71 -21.62 -9.62
CA ASP A 353 9.67 -22.19 -8.27
C ASP A 353 9.13 -23.64 -8.28
N THR A 354 8.15 -23.94 -9.15
CA THR A 354 7.64 -25.30 -9.34
C THR A 354 8.71 -26.24 -9.91
N LEU A 355 9.52 -25.76 -10.86
CA LEU A 355 10.66 -26.52 -11.38
C LEU A 355 11.72 -26.77 -10.29
N LEU A 356 12.05 -25.76 -9.48
CA LEU A 356 12.99 -25.91 -8.37
C LEU A 356 12.50 -26.97 -7.37
N ALA A 357 11.22 -26.88 -6.97
CA ALA A 357 10.61 -27.85 -6.07
C ALA A 357 10.64 -29.27 -6.66
N LYS A 358 10.39 -29.41 -7.97
CA LYS A 358 10.44 -30.70 -8.66
C LYS A 358 11.85 -31.31 -8.69
N LEU A 359 12.87 -30.46 -8.80
CA LEU A 359 14.28 -30.83 -8.76
C LEU A 359 14.83 -31.00 -7.33
N GLY A 360 14.02 -30.76 -6.29
CA GLY A 360 14.46 -30.80 -4.90
C GLY A 360 15.45 -29.68 -4.54
N ILE A 361 15.41 -28.55 -5.23
CA ILE A 361 16.33 -27.43 -5.03
C ILE A 361 15.67 -26.39 -4.12
N SER A 362 16.34 -26.01 -3.04
CA SER A 362 15.94 -24.90 -2.17
C SER A 362 16.58 -23.58 -2.60
N ASP A 363 16.02 -22.45 -2.16
CA ASP A 363 16.57 -21.11 -2.44
C ASP A 363 18.05 -21.01 -2.06
N ASP A 364 18.44 -21.51 -0.88
CA ASP A 364 19.80 -21.45 -0.34
C ASP A 364 20.82 -22.20 -1.21
N ASN A 365 20.38 -23.21 -1.98
CA ASN A 365 21.27 -23.95 -2.86
C ASN A 365 21.77 -23.12 -4.05
N ILE A 366 20.97 -22.15 -4.51
CA ILE A 366 21.18 -21.49 -5.80
C ILE A 366 21.15 -19.97 -5.77
N LEU A 367 20.72 -19.34 -4.69
CA LEU A 367 20.52 -17.88 -4.64
C LEU A 367 21.79 -17.11 -5.01
N GLU A 368 22.93 -17.45 -4.39
CA GLU A 368 24.21 -16.79 -4.68
C GLU A 368 24.63 -16.99 -6.15
N GLN A 369 24.51 -18.21 -6.66
CA GLN A 369 24.85 -18.53 -8.05
C GLN A 369 23.95 -17.79 -9.05
N LEU A 370 22.65 -17.67 -8.76
CA LEU A 370 21.72 -16.90 -9.60
C LEU A 370 22.02 -15.41 -9.57
N VAL A 371 22.42 -14.84 -8.42
CA VAL A 371 22.88 -13.45 -8.34
C VAL A 371 24.16 -13.25 -9.19
N GLN A 372 25.13 -14.16 -9.08
CA GLN A 372 26.34 -14.12 -9.90
C GLN A 372 26.05 -14.23 -11.40
N ILE A 373 25.10 -15.09 -11.79
CA ILE A 373 24.64 -15.19 -13.17
C ILE A 373 23.96 -13.88 -13.60
N ASN A 374 23.07 -13.32 -12.76
CA ASN A 374 22.32 -12.11 -13.07
C ASN A 374 23.28 -10.94 -13.38
N GLU A 375 24.30 -10.75 -12.55
CA GLU A 375 25.21 -9.60 -12.66
C GLU A 375 26.35 -9.83 -13.66
N GLY A 376 27.00 -11.01 -13.61
CA GLY A 376 28.26 -11.25 -14.31
C GLY A 376 28.12 -11.81 -15.73
N VAL A 377 27.05 -12.58 -16.01
CA VAL A 377 26.85 -13.18 -17.33
C VAL A 377 26.15 -12.16 -18.23
N ASN A 378 26.53 -12.14 -19.52
CA ASN A 378 25.78 -11.39 -20.53
C ASN A 378 24.29 -11.78 -20.46
N ARG A 379 23.42 -10.81 -20.18
CA ARG A 379 22.00 -11.02 -19.88
C ARG A 379 21.21 -11.75 -20.97
N TRP A 380 21.73 -11.78 -22.19
CA TRP A 380 21.12 -12.48 -23.32
C TRP A 380 21.50 -13.96 -23.40
N ASN A 381 22.42 -14.43 -22.56
CA ASN A 381 23.03 -15.75 -22.59
C ASN A 381 22.81 -16.56 -21.30
N PHE A 382 21.77 -16.25 -20.50
CA PHE A 382 21.48 -16.96 -19.25
C PHE A 382 21.11 -18.44 -19.42
N LYS A 383 20.71 -18.87 -20.61
CA LYS A 383 20.15 -20.22 -20.83
C LYS A 383 21.07 -21.35 -20.37
N ALA A 384 22.29 -21.39 -20.91
CA ALA A 384 23.26 -22.42 -20.57
C ALA A 384 23.64 -22.39 -19.07
N PRO A 385 24.10 -21.27 -18.49
CA PRO A 385 24.53 -21.25 -17.09
C PRO A 385 23.40 -21.56 -16.11
N VAL A 386 22.17 -21.09 -16.34
CA VAL A 386 21.02 -21.45 -15.49
C VAL A 386 20.73 -22.95 -15.59
N THR A 387 20.74 -23.52 -16.80
CA THR A 387 20.51 -24.96 -16.98
C THR A 387 21.60 -25.80 -16.31
N ASP A 388 22.87 -25.39 -16.45
CA ASP A 388 24.02 -26.06 -15.83
C ASP A 388 23.97 -25.99 -14.31
N MET A 389 23.63 -24.82 -13.76
CA MET A 389 23.45 -24.61 -12.33
C MET A 389 22.36 -25.54 -11.77
N LEU A 390 21.17 -25.57 -12.39
CA LEU A 390 20.08 -26.45 -11.95
C LEU A 390 20.43 -27.93 -12.10
N PHE A 391 21.06 -28.33 -13.20
CA PHE A 391 21.47 -29.71 -13.43
C PHE A 391 22.49 -30.20 -12.40
N ARG A 392 23.38 -29.34 -11.90
CA ARG A 392 24.35 -29.68 -10.85
C ARG A 392 23.74 -29.66 -9.44
N ALA A 393 22.76 -28.79 -9.21
CA ALA A 393 22.14 -28.60 -7.90
C ALA A 393 20.97 -29.55 -7.63
N GLN A 394 20.41 -30.19 -8.67
CA GLN A 394 19.27 -31.09 -8.52
C GLN A 394 19.56 -32.22 -7.52
N GLN A 395 18.51 -32.63 -6.81
CA GLN A 395 18.50 -33.82 -5.97
C GLN A 395 17.82 -35.00 -6.66
N THR A 396 17.59 -34.86 -7.97
CA THR A 396 16.91 -35.81 -8.86
C THR A 396 17.86 -36.36 -9.91
N SER A 397 17.36 -37.26 -10.75
CA SER A 397 18.07 -37.84 -11.90
C SER A 397 17.67 -37.22 -13.24
N ALA A 398 17.09 -36.02 -13.24
CA ALA A 398 16.58 -35.38 -14.43
C ALA A 398 17.68 -35.02 -15.43
N ASP A 399 17.41 -35.29 -16.71
CA ASP A 399 18.32 -34.96 -17.79
C ASP A 399 18.48 -33.44 -17.96
N ARG A 400 19.74 -33.00 -18.18
CA ARG A 400 20.07 -31.60 -18.48
C ARG A 400 19.23 -31.02 -19.62
N SER A 401 18.97 -31.83 -20.64
CA SER A 401 18.13 -31.45 -21.78
C SER A 401 16.69 -31.14 -21.35
N ASP A 402 16.12 -31.93 -20.45
CA ASP A 402 14.72 -31.79 -20.05
C ASP A 402 14.52 -30.63 -19.08
N ILE A 403 15.48 -30.38 -18.18
CA ILE A 403 15.58 -29.13 -17.42
C ILE A 403 15.62 -27.93 -18.39
N GLY A 404 16.47 -28.01 -19.41
CA GLY A 404 16.55 -27.01 -20.48
C GLY A 404 15.18 -26.78 -21.13
N LYS A 405 14.49 -27.82 -21.58
CA LYS A 405 13.17 -27.66 -22.23
C LYS A 405 12.13 -27.04 -21.28
N ALA A 406 12.11 -27.44 -20.01
CA ALA A 406 11.21 -26.87 -19.01
C ALA A 406 11.44 -25.37 -18.82
N ILE A 407 12.70 -24.93 -18.78
CA ILE A 407 13.06 -23.50 -18.75
C ILE A 407 12.53 -22.76 -20.00
N ASP A 408 12.59 -23.35 -21.20
CA ASP A 408 12.07 -22.72 -22.44
C ASP A 408 10.54 -22.64 -22.50
N ALA A 409 9.84 -23.15 -21.50
CA ALA A 409 8.39 -23.20 -21.44
C ALA A 409 7.80 -22.43 -20.25
N LEU A 410 8.61 -21.71 -19.47
CA LEU A 410 8.14 -20.99 -18.27
C LEU A 410 7.01 -19.99 -18.55
N ASP A 411 6.86 -19.52 -19.79
CA ASP A 411 5.81 -18.60 -20.24
C ASP A 411 4.54 -19.27 -20.81
N ASP A 412 4.53 -20.59 -20.92
CA ASP A 412 3.41 -21.39 -21.43
C ASP A 412 3.05 -22.49 -20.44
N ASP A 413 2.02 -22.26 -19.62
CA ASP A 413 1.60 -23.18 -18.55
C ASP A 413 1.29 -24.59 -19.06
N VAL A 414 0.72 -24.73 -20.27
CA VAL A 414 0.34 -26.04 -20.81
C VAL A 414 1.61 -26.81 -21.20
N LYS A 415 2.50 -26.16 -21.95
CA LYS A 415 3.75 -26.75 -22.39
C LYS A 415 4.70 -27.01 -21.22
N PHE A 416 4.75 -26.10 -20.24
CA PHE A 416 5.53 -26.24 -19.02
C PHE A 416 5.13 -27.49 -18.27
N ASN A 417 3.84 -27.69 -18.00
CA ASN A 417 3.35 -28.86 -17.26
C ASN A 417 3.65 -30.18 -17.99
N GLN A 418 3.57 -30.20 -19.32
CA GLN A 418 3.93 -31.38 -20.12
C GLN A 418 5.43 -31.73 -20.02
N LEU A 419 6.29 -30.71 -19.99
CA LEU A 419 7.74 -30.89 -19.90
C LEU A 419 8.20 -31.16 -18.47
N LEU A 420 7.55 -30.56 -17.48
CA LEU A 420 7.79 -30.80 -16.05
C LEU A 420 7.56 -32.27 -15.68
N ALA A 421 6.61 -32.95 -16.34
CA ALA A 421 6.39 -34.39 -16.16
C ALA A 421 7.59 -35.27 -16.57
N ARG A 422 8.48 -34.75 -17.44
CA ARG A 422 9.72 -35.42 -17.87
C ARG A 422 10.89 -35.14 -16.92
N VAL A 423 10.78 -34.10 -16.11
CA VAL A 423 11.69 -33.79 -15.01
C VAL A 423 11.27 -34.67 -13.83
N THR A 424 11.60 -35.96 -13.90
CA THR A 424 11.31 -36.96 -12.85
C THR A 424 12.37 -36.93 -11.74
N PRO A 425 12.01 -37.28 -10.49
CA PRO A 425 12.96 -37.77 -9.50
C PRO A 425 13.82 -38.91 -10.05
#